data_AF-A0AAN7THK7-F1
#
_entry.id   AF-A0AAN7THK7-F1
#
_cell.length_a   1.000
_cell.length_b   1.000
_cell.length_c   1.000
_cell.angle_alpha   90.00
_cell.angle_beta   90.00
_cell.angle_gamma   90.00
#
_symmetry.space_group_name_H-M   'P 1'
#
loop_
_entity.id
_entity.type
_entity.pdbx_description
1 polymer ?
#
loop_
_entity_poly.entity_id
_entity_poly.type
_entity_poly.pdbx_seq_one_letter_code
_entity_poly.pdbx_strand_id
1 'polypeptide(L)'
;MAATNGSAKPSEQQKKALQQKSGLPPPKPEQQDGKQAAGLLKQTLAAVIVALLGVLAWFTYDQWLPTAVLRLESALPPSLSGYIPQDLLIESRTSEVASLMSNIYDTLAEMRYLDASGIARGPHKPENFTSSTTRIHPAIRKLYTKLPYVDGAEAGNYDFLLGSEFVDFRTEHEVDQARDPFHRSPKKSVDDTNGRYVKPWQTPLVKVEGGQGILLIYDVKTHRIWMIDQSSTVSADPALIGTPNLAEIGNNRNTFEHIPSRPAAAVLKDYVHWLKALKYIPGNGRNSKFEGLFDYTALKSLYETHGWPDSFNGDAFEIARTRWYGMERAKYNADDPVREKEKFTTWLQAARRDLEARSQQVAAATTPDDEWIAKWEFFKLGGIYSKIGSDLAEAEKEAERKCPGGVPCYKEEDLPLWEAEQLRAEVETRTGQMKAYENILIQMRNESLPAENRPNPAQLATHISMMKIARHDLAVYEQAYLKSKHHAETLFPNTTFQQATGLANLQFRTIDREIAQAVKAVDWAAEQMEAHSSWHENETPQGDEREALGGLGVFEESVRRDMGALIRQHAGLKAHRDRGRKWREEHGGGIEGEGVEGEVPSGEVEGSEEVGGAGLV
;
A
#
# COMPACT_ATOMS: atom_id res chain seq x y z
N MET A 1 4.34 -26.41 46.18
CA MET A 1 4.08 -27.86 46.09
C MET A 1 4.51 -28.31 44.71
N ALA A 2 5.52 -29.17 44.65
CA ALA A 2 6.11 -29.68 43.41
C ALA A 2 5.27 -30.86 42.88
N ALA A 3 5.05 -30.92 41.57
CA ALA A 3 4.47 -32.08 40.89
C ALA A 3 5.32 -32.43 39.66
N THR A 4 6.00 -33.57 39.74
CA THR A 4 6.80 -34.20 38.69
C THR A 4 5.96 -35.23 37.94
N ASN A 5 5.87 -35.13 36.62
CA ASN A 5 5.29 -36.17 35.76
C ASN A 5 6.41 -37.03 35.14
N GLY A 6 6.47 -38.30 35.56
CA GLY A 6 7.34 -39.32 34.99
C GLY A 6 6.62 -40.13 33.90
N SER A 7 7.23 -40.23 32.72
CA SER A 7 6.79 -41.10 31.61
C SER A 7 7.53 -42.43 31.68
N ALA A 8 6.79 -43.53 31.83
CA ALA A 8 7.33 -44.89 31.87
C ALA A 8 7.34 -45.52 30.46
N LYS A 9 8.47 -46.09 30.06
CA LYS A 9 8.61 -46.89 28.83
C LYS A 9 8.01 -48.30 29.01
N PRO A 10 7.45 -48.93 27.96
CA PRO A 10 6.89 -50.27 28.05
C PRO A 10 7.99 -51.32 28.25
N SER A 11 7.70 -52.33 29.07
CA SER A 11 8.63 -53.40 29.40
C SER A 11 8.87 -54.35 28.22
N GLU A 12 10.04 -54.96 28.21
CA GLU A 12 10.55 -55.87 27.19
C GLU A 12 9.66 -57.12 26.97
N GLN A 13 8.77 -57.42 27.93
CA GLN A 13 7.80 -58.50 27.83
C GLN A 13 6.62 -58.18 26.89
N GLN A 14 6.24 -56.90 26.71
CA GLN A 14 5.20 -56.52 25.75
C GLN A 14 5.69 -56.56 24.29
N LYS A 15 7.00 -56.43 24.05
CA LYS A 15 7.58 -56.58 22.70
C LYS A 15 7.63 -58.04 22.23
N LYS A 16 7.79 -58.99 23.16
CA LYS A 16 7.84 -60.43 22.82
C LYS A 16 6.47 -61.02 22.47
N ALA A 17 5.36 -60.43 22.95
CA ALA A 17 4.01 -60.89 22.63
C ALA A 17 3.56 -60.51 21.20
N LEU A 18 4.19 -59.53 20.56
CA LEU A 18 3.86 -59.09 19.19
C LEU A 18 4.60 -59.86 18.08
N GLN A 19 5.66 -60.61 18.41
CA GLN A 19 6.42 -61.41 17.43
C GLN A 19 5.90 -62.84 17.23
N GLN A 20 4.96 -63.32 18.06
CA GLN A 20 4.43 -64.70 17.97
C GLN A 20 3.21 -64.87 17.04
N LYS A 21 2.77 -63.82 16.32
CA LYS A 21 1.60 -63.86 15.42
C LYS A 21 1.91 -63.83 13.92
N SER A 22 3.17 -63.76 13.50
CA SER A 22 3.55 -63.83 12.08
C SER A 22 4.18 -65.20 11.80
N GLY A 23 3.39 -66.15 11.31
CA GLY A 23 3.87 -67.48 10.88
C GLY A 23 4.76 -67.41 9.64
N LEU A 24 6.00 -66.93 9.80
CA LEU A 24 7.04 -66.94 8.78
C LEU A 24 8.07 -68.05 9.10
N PRO A 25 8.47 -68.85 8.09
CA PRO A 25 9.41 -69.96 8.28
C PRO A 25 10.83 -69.45 8.62
N PRO A 26 11.65 -70.26 9.31
CA PRO A 26 12.98 -69.84 9.72
C PRO A 26 13.90 -69.66 8.50
N PRO A 27 14.82 -68.67 8.53
CA PRO A 27 15.75 -68.46 7.44
C PRO A 27 16.78 -69.60 7.39
N LYS A 28 17.08 -70.06 6.18
CA LYS A 28 18.20 -70.97 5.90
C LYS A 28 19.54 -70.27 6.21
N PRO A 29 20.59 -71.03 6.60
CA PRO A 29 21.89 -70.45 6.88
C PRO A 29 22.52 -69.97 5.57
N GLU A 30 22.66 -68.64 5.44
CA GLU A 30 23.32 -67.99 4.32
C GLU A 30 24.84 -68.04 4.55
N GLN A 31 25.49 -68.79 3.68
CA GLN A 31 26.92 -69.05 3.65
C GLN A 31 27.57 -67.97 2.77
N GLN A 32 28.54 -67.25 3.33
CA GLN A 32 29.55 -66.43 2.64
C GLN A 32 29.07 -65.37 1.62
N ASP A 33 28.69 -64.18 2.09
CA ASP A 33 28.83 -62.94 1.26
C ASP A 33 29.11 -61.64 2.06
N GLY A 34 29.53 -61.77 3.34
CA GLY A 34 29.80 -60.62 4.21
C GLY A 34 31.01 -59.76 3.83
N LYS A 35 31.88 -60.20 2.91
CA LYS A 35 33.06 -59.43 2.49
C LYS A 35 32.81 -58.53 1.29
N GLN A 36 31.87 -58.85 0.41
CA GLN A 36 31.53 -57.98 -0.73
C GLN A 36 30.54 -56.87 -0.32
N ALA A 37 29.54 -57.18 0.53
CA ALA A 37 28.60 -56.18 1.03
C ALA A 37 29.27 -55.09 1.89
N ALA A 38 30.26 -55.46 2.73
CA ALA A 38 31.03 -54.50 3.52
C ALA A 38 31.98 -53.63 2.67
N GLY A 39 32.46 -54.15 1.53
CA GLY A 39 33.24 -53.38 0.56
C GLY A 39 32.38 -52.35 -0.17
N LEU A 40 31.19 -52.75 -0.61
CA LEU A 40 30.24 -51.87 -1.30
C LEU A 40 29.74 -50.74 -0.40
N LEU A 41 29.44 -51.05 0.88
CA LEU A 41 29.05 -50.06 1.91
C LEU A 41 30.18 -49.06 2.22
N LYS A 42 31.43 -49.51 2.26
CA LYS A 42 32.58 -48.61 2.47
C LYS A 42 32.81 -47.68 1.27
N GLN A 43 32.64 -48.19 0.05
CA GLN A 43 32.78 -47.38 -1.17
C GLN A 43 31.64 -46.36 -1.33
N THR A 44 30.39 -46.76 -1.04
CA THR A 44 29.25 -45.83 -1.05
C THR A 44 29.36 -44.78 0.06
N LEU A 45 29.77 -45.16 1.27
CA LEU A 45 30.00 -44.21 2.35
C LEU A 45 31.13 -43.22 2.02
N ALA A 46 32.24 -43.69 1.45
CA ALA A 46 33.33 -42.83 1.00
C ALA A 46 32.89 -41.86 -0.11
N ALA A 47 32.10 -42.33 -1.08
CA ALA A 47 31.55 -41.48 -2.14
C ALA A 47 30.58 -40.41 -1.60
N VAL A 48 29.72 -40.77 -0.64
CA VAL A 48 28.83 -39.82 0.04
C VAL A 48 29.61 -38.79 0.85
N ILE A 49 30.67 -39.21 1.56
CA ILE A 49 31.53 -38.28 2.31
C ILE A 49 32.27 -37.32 1.36
N VAL A 50 32.82 -37.81 0.25
CA VAL A 50 33.48 -36.95 -0.75
C VAL A 50 32.49 -35.98 -1.41
N ALA A 51 31.27 -36.43 -1.72
CA ALA A 51 30.22 -35.56 -2.24
C ALA A 51 29.79 -34.51 -1.21
N LEU A 52 29.60 -34.87 0.06
CA LEU A 52 29.28 -33.93 1.13
C LEU A 52 30.41 -32.94 1.40
N LEU A 53 31.68 -33.37 1.34
CA LEU A 53 32.84 -32.48 1.45
C LEU A 53 32.99 -31.57 0.23
N GLY A 54 32.67 -32.05 -0.98
CA GLY A 54 32.61 -31.23 -2.19
C GLY A 54 31.50 -30.18 -2.13
N VAL A 55 30.33 -30.55 -1.62
CA VAL A 55 29.20 -29.63 -1.38
C VAL A 55 29.55 -28.63 -0.29
N LEU A 56 30.13 -29.05 0.84
CA LEU A 56 30.62 -28.15 1.90
C LEU A 56 31.72 -27.21 1.40
N ALA A 57 32.67 -27.70 0.60
CA ALA A 57 33.71 -26.88 -0.01
C ALA A 57 33.12 -25.89 -1.02
N TRP A 58 32.11 -26.28 -1.78
CA TRP A 58 31.41 -25.40 -2.73
C TRP A 58 30.57 -24.33 -2.03
N PHE A 59 29.80 -24.70 -1.00
CA PHE A 59 29.05 -23.76 -0.17
C PHE A 59 29.95 -22.79 0.59
N THR A 60 31.08 -23.27 1.13
CA THR A 60 32.05 -22.38 1.80
C THR A 60 32.78 -21.50 0.81
N TYR A 61 33.10 -21.98 -0.39
CA TYR A 61 33.73 -21.19 -1.44
C TYR A 61 32.82 -20.06 -1.93
N ASP A 62 31.54 -20.33 -2.21
CA ASP A 62 30.61 -19.35 -2.77
C ASP A 62 30.27 -18.21 -1.77
N GLN A 63 30.24 -18.51 -0.47
CA GLN A 63 30.01 -17.49 0.57
C GLN A 63 31.30 -16.79 1.04
N TRP A 64 32.43 -17.50 1.11
CA TRP A 64 33.68 -16.95 1.65
C TRP A 64 34.43 -16.11 0.62
N LEU A 65 34.45 -16.53 -0.64
CA LEU A 65 35.25 -15.88 -1.69
C LEU A 65 34.85 -14.41 -1.90
N PRO A 66 33.56 -14.03 -2.02
CA PRO A 66 33.16 -12.62 -2.14
C PRO A 66 33.69 -11.77 -0.99
N THR A 67 33.55 -12.26 0.23
CA THR A 67 33.99 -11.56 1.45
C THR A 67 35.51 -11.43 1.49
N ALA A 68 36.25 -12.48 1.11
CA ALA A 68 37.71 -12.45 1.05
C ALA A 68 38.21 -11.45 0.01
N VAL A 69 37.60 -11.40 -1.18
CA VAL A 69 37.95 -10.47 -2.26
C VAL A 69 37.73 -9.02 -1.84
N LEU A 70 36.60 -8.71 -1.19
CA LEU A 70 36.31 -7.36 -0.70
C LEU A 70 37.26 -6.93 0.42
N ARG A 71 37.61 -7.85 1.33
CA ARG A 71 38.62 -7.59 2.36
C ARG A 71 39.99 -7.32 1.73
N LEU A 72 40.39 -8.12 0.75
CA LEU A 72 41.63 -7.91 -0.01
C LEU A 72 41.64 -6.56 -0.72
N GLU A 73 40.54 -6.18 -1.37
CA GLU A 73 40.40 -4.86 -1.99
C GLU A 73 40.61 -3.72 -0.98
N SER A 74 39.98 -3.81 0.20
CA SER A 74 40.09 -2.78 1.23
C SER A 74 41.48 -2.70 1.89
N ALA A 75 42.22 -3.81 1.89
CA ALA A 75 43.53 -3.92 2.54
C ALA A 75 44.70 -3.59 1.60
N LEU A 76 44.51 -3.71 0.29
CA LEU A 76 45.56 -3.45 -0.70
C LEU A 76 45.67 -1.93 -0.98
N PRO A 77 46.90 -1.41 -1.15
CA PRO A 77 47.08 -0.06 -1.66
C PRO A 77 46.52 0.08 -3.09
N PRO A 78 46.12 1.28 -3.54
CA PRO A 78 45.55 1.48 -4.87
C PRO A 78 46.42 0.98 -6.03
N SER A 79 47.73 0.92 -5.85
CA SER A 79 48.67 0.37 -6.84
C SER A 79 48.57 -1.16 -7.01
N LEU A 80 48.02 -1.86 -6.01
CA LEU A 80 47.88 -3.32 -6.01
C LEU A 80 46.43 -3.80 -6.18
N SER A 81 45.43 -2.93 -6.02
CA SER A 81 44.02 -3.29 -6.24
C SER A 81 43.73 -3.70 -7.69
N GLY A 82 44.50 -3.19 -8.65
CA GLY A 82 44.39 -3.55 -10.07
C GLY A 82 44.73 -5.00 -10.42
N TYR A 83 45.34 -5.76 -9.49
CA TYR A 83 45.66 -7.18 -9.71
C TYR A 83 44.49 -8.12 -9.37
N ILE A 84 43.43 -7.64 -8.73
CA ILE A 84 42.22 -8.42 -8.53
C ILE A 84 41.49 -8.51 -9.88
N PRO A 85 41.18 -9.72 -10.38
CA PRO A 85 40.40 -9.86 -11.61
C PRO A 85 39.09 -9.08 -11.51
N GLN A 86 38.86 -8.16 -12.45
CA GLN A 86 37.69 -7.26 -12.41
C GLN A 86 36.36 -8.02 -12.37
N ASP A 87 36.24 -9.14 -13.05
CA ASP A 87 35.03 -9.97 -13.03
C ASP A 87 34.76 -10.56 -11.64
N LEU A 88 35.82 -10.96 -10.92
CA LEU A 88 35.71 -11.47 -9.55
C LEU A 88 35.34 -10.36 -8.57
N LEU A 89 35.91 -9.17 -8.77
CA LEU A 89 35.59 -8.00 -7.96
C LEU A 89 34.13 -7.56 -8.15
N ILE A 90 33.69 -7.44 -9.40
CA ILE A 90 32.30 -7.14 -9.76
C ILE A 90 31.37 -8.18 -9.16
N GLU A 91 31.73 -9.47 -9.25
CA GLU A 91 30.94 -10.54 -8.68
C GLU A 91 30.77 -10.38 -7.17
N SER A 92 31.87 -10.10 -6.48
CA SER A 92 31.90 -9.94 -5.03
C SER A 92 31.06 -8.75 -4.58
N ARG A 93 31.23 -7.60 -5.23
CA ARG A 93 30.49 -6.36 -4.95
C ARG A 93 28.99 -6.50 -5.21
N THR A 94 28.60 -7.14 -6.32
CA THR A 94 27.17 -7.34 -6.65
C THR A 94 26.51 -8.36 -5.71
N SER A 95 27.22 -9.43 -5.33
CA SER A 95 26.74 -10.36 -4.30
C SER A 95 26.58 -9.69 -2.94
N GLU A 96 27.52 -8.83 -2.52
CA GLU A 96 27.41 -8.10 -1.25
C GLU A 96 26.18 -7.18 -1.22
N VAL A 97 25.96 -6.39 -2.27
CA VAL A 97 24.78 -5.51 -2.37
C VAL A 97 23.48 -6.32 -2.33
N ALA A 98 23.38 -7.39 -3.11
CA ALA A 98 22.18 -8.24 -3.13
C ALA A 98 21.90 -8.92 -1.77
N SER A 99 22.95 -9.38 -1.09
CA SER A 99 22.83 -9.96 0.25
C SER A 99 22.41 -8.91 1.29
N LEU A 100 22.97 -7.71 1.25
CA LEU A 100 22.58 -6.64 2.17
C LEU A 100 21.17 -6.11 1.92
N MET A 101 20.73 -6.04 0.65
CA MET A 101 19.34 -5.76 0.32
C MET A 101 18.40 -6.85 0.84
N SER A 102 18.81 -8.11 0.73
CA SER A 102 18.05 -9.24 1.30
C SER A 102 17.91 -9.12 2.82
N ASN A 103 18.96 -8.72 3.54
CA ASN A 103 18.89 -8.48 4.99
C ASN A 103 17.90 -7.37 5.35
N ILE A 104 17.78 -6.32 4.54
CA ILE A 104 16.77 -5.27 4.74
C ILE A 104 15.37 -5.87 4.59
N TYR A 105 15.13 -6.65 3.55
CA TYR A 105 13.81 -7.23 3.26
C TYR A 105 13.42 -8.26 4.32
N ASP A 106 14.39 -9.05 4.80
CA ASP A 106 14.22 -9.99 5.90
C ASP A 106 13.88 -9.26 7.20
N THR A 107 14.56 -8.14 7.48
CA THR A 107 14.23 -7.30 8.63
C THR A 107 12.81 -6.74 8.52
N LEU A 108 12.37 -6.30 7.32
CA LEU A 108 11.00 -5.84 7.11
C LEU A 108 9.96 -6.96 7.30
N ALA A 109 10.27 -8.19 6.89
CA ALA A 109 9.41 -9.34 7.14
C ALA A 109 9.35 -9.68 8.64
N GLU A 110 10.50 -9.66 9.33
CA GLU A 110 10.58 -9.84 10.79
C GLU A 110 9.75 -8.80 11.54
N MET A 111 9.71 -7.55 11.05
CA MET A 111 8.87 -6.46 11.59
C MET A 111 7.36 -6.63 11.32
N ARG A 112 6.91 -7.69 10.63
CA ARG A 112 5.52 -7.83 10.14
C ARG A 112 5.07 -6.68 9.24
N TYR A 113 6.02 -6.15 8.46
CA TYR A 113 5.72 -5.18 7.41
C TYR A 113 5.47 -5.86 6.06
N LEU A 114 6.20 -6.94 5.78
CA LEU A 114 6.00 -7.80 4.60
C LEU A 114 5.66 -9.23 5.03
N ASP A 115 4.77 -9.90 4.31
CA ASP A 115 4.73 -11.37 4.34
C ASP A 115 5.98 -11.91 3.63
N ALA A 116 6.74 -12.74 4.35
CA ALA A 116 7.97 -13.34 3.84
C ALA A 116 7.73 -14.19 2.57
N SER A 117 6.52 -14.72 2.37
CA SER A 117 6.21 -15.51 1.18
C SER A 117 6.20 -14.66 -0.10
N GLY A 118 5.91 -13.36 0.01
CA GLY A 118 5.95 -12.41 -1.10
C GLY A 118 7.36 -11.92 -1.47
N ILE A 119 8.42 -12.40 -0.78
CA ILE A 119 9.81 -12.04 -1.10
C ILE A 119 10.40 -13.10 -2.04
N ALA A 120 10.49 -12.76 -3.32
CA ALA A 120 11.16 -13.57 -4.32
C ALA A 120 12.67 -13.38 -4.22
N ARG A 121 13.41 -14.46 -3.92
CA ARG A 121 14.88 -14.45 -3.85
C ARG A 121 15.52 -14.91 -5.14
N GLY A 122 16.69 -14.35 -5.44
CA GLY A 122 17.49 -14.77 -6.58
C GLY A 122 18.08 -16.19 -6.44
N PRO A 123 18.67 -16.74 -7.52
CA PRO A 123 18.85 -16.09 -8.81
C PRO A 123 17.59 -16.09 -9.66
N HIS A 124 17.28 -14.95 -10.26
CA HIS A 124 16.16 -14.77 -11.19
C HIS A 124 16.61 -14.98 -12.63
N LYS A 125 15.68 -15.48 -13.46
CA LYS A 125 15.80 -15.44 -14.91
C LYS A 125 15.06 -14.18 -15.38
N PRO A 126 15.77 -13.12 -15.77
CA PRO A 126 15.13 -11.97 -16.40
C PRO A 126 14.69 -12.42 -17.79
N GLU A 127 13.44 -12.86 -17.88
CA GLU A 127 12.78 -13.13 -19.15
C GLU A 127 12.67 -11.77 -19.86
N ASN A 128 13.23 -11.67 -21.07
CA ASN A 128 13.12 -10.48 -21.93
C ASN A 128 14.00 -9.27 -21.54
N PHE A 129 15.29 -9.51 -21.33
CA PHE A 129 16.28 -8.43 -21.50
C PHE A 129 16.34 -7.98 -22.99
N THR A 130 15.54 -6.97 -23.34
CA THR A 130 15.43 -6.35 -24.68
C THR A 130 16.53 -5.27 -24.92
N SER A 131 16.35 -4.43 -25.95
CA SER A 131 17.23 -3.31 -26.33
C SER A 131 17.46 -2.23 -25.25
N SER A 132 16.61 -2.13 -24.22
CA SER A 132 16.83 -1.26 -23.06
C SER A 132 17.96 -1.78 -22.19
N THR A 133 17.96 -3.08 -21.93
CA THR A 133 18.92 -3.74 -21.04
C THR A 133 20.30 -3.91 -21.67
N THR A 134 20.40 -3.93 -23.01
CA THR A 134 21.69 -3.88 -23.71
C THR A 134 22.43 -2.55 -23.51
N ARG A 135 21.73 -1.49 -23.10
CA ARG A 135 22.31 -0.18 -22.77
C ARG A 135 22.77 -0.09 -21.30
N ILE A 136 22.67 -1.17 -20.53
CA ILE A 136 23.06 -1.24 -19.11
C ILE A 136 24.34 -2.06 -18.96
N HIS A 137 25.18 -1.65 -18.01
CA HIS A 137 26.45 -2.30 -17.73
C HIS A 137 26.26 -3.79 -17.34
N PRO A 138 27.10 -4.73 -17.81
CA PRO A 138 26.95 -6.16 -17.52
C PRO A 138 26.87 -6.49 -16.02
N ALA A 139 27.62 -5.76 -15.19
CA ALA A 139 27.58 -5.90 -13.73
C ALA A 139 26.21 -5.59 -13.12
N ILE A 140 25.51 -4.57 -13.63
CA ILE A 140 24.17 -4.21 -13.16
C ILE A 140 23.16 -5.27 -13.58
N ARG A 141 23.25 -5.78 -14.82
CA ARG A 141 22.42 -6.92 -15.25
C ARG A 141 22.62 -8.13 -14.35
N LYS A 142 23.85 -8.40 -13.95
CA LYS A 142 24.17 -9.47 -12.99
C LYS A 142 23.63 -9.19 -11.59
N LEU A 143 23.64 -7.94 -11.14
CA LEU A 143 23.01 -7.56 -9.88
C LEU A 143 21.49 -7.81 -9.93
N TYR A 144 20.81 -7.46 -11.01
CA TYR A 144 19.36 -7.69 -11.16
C TYR A 144 18.96 -9.15 -11.09
N THR A 145 19.84 -10.09 -11.44
CA THR A 145 19.52 -11.51 -11.24
C THR A 145 19.60 -11.93 -9.78
N LYS A 146 20.25 -11.16 -8.91
CA LYS A 146 20.51 -11.51 -7.50
C LYS A 146 19.65 -10.74 -6.49
N LEU A 147 19.19 -9.54 -6.85
CA LEU A 147 18.39 -8.70 -5.96
C LEU A 147 17.11 -9.44 -5.53
N PRO A 148 16.68 -9.27 -4.27
CA PRO A 148 15.36 -9.70 -3.85
C PRO A 148 14.28 -8.80 -4.48
N TYR A 149 13.16 -9.40 -4.85
CA TYR A 149 11.97 -8.68 -5.36
C TYR A 149 10.76 -8.95 -4.48
N VAL A 150 9.83 -8.00 -4.44
CA VAL A 150 8.59 -8.11 -3.67
C VAL A 150 7.42 -8.23 -4.64
N ASP A 151 6.66 -9.31 -4.52
CA ASP A 151 5.30 -9.36 -5.07
C ASP A 151 4.38 -8.68 -4.05
N GLY A 152 3.98 -7.43 -4.32
CA GLY A 152 3.18 -6.67 -3.36
C GLY A 152 1.80 -7.26 -3.09
N ALA A 153 1.25 -8.07 -4.02
CA ALA A 153 -0.01 -8.77 -3.80
C ALA A 153 0.15 -9.96 -2.85
N GLU A 154 1.34 -10.55 -2.75
CA GLU A 154 1.64 -11.62 -1.79
C GLU A 154 2.25 -11.11 -0.48
N ALA A 155 3.11 -10.09 -0.55
CA ALA A 155 3.74 -9.47 0.60
C ALA A 155 2.77 -8.56 1.38
N GLY A 156 1.68 -8.12 0.75
CA GLY A 156 0.67 -7.24 1.34
C GLY A 156 1.08 -5.77 1.43
N ASN A 157 2.17 -5.38 0.77
CA ASN A 157 2.64 -4.01 0.70
C ASN A 157 3.49 -3.76 -0.57
N TYR A 158 3.38 -2.57 -1.14
CA TYR A 158 4.15 -2.10 -2.30
C TYR A 158 5.19 -1.04 -1.93
N ASP A 159 5.01 -0.37 -0.78
CA ASP A 159 5.87 0.69 -0.32
C ASP A 159 7.11 0.12 0.35
N PHE A 160 8.25 0.66 -0.03
CA PHE A 160 9.48 0.54 0.74
C PHE A 160 9.46 1.57 1.90
N LEU A 161 10.63 2.04 2.32
CA LEU A 161 10.81 3.00 3.39
C LEU A 161 10.80 4.43 2.85
N LEU A 162 10.35 5.37 3.68
CA LEU A 162 10.55 6.82 3.49
C LEU A 162 9.98 7.35 2.15
N GLY A 163 8.76 6.92 1.80
CA GLY A 163 8.04 7.37 0.60
C GLY A 163 8.49 6.69 -0.70
N SER A 164 9.43 5.75 -0.63
CA SER A 164 9.89 4.96 -1.77
C SER A 164 9.09 3.66 -1.90
N GLU A 165 9.24 2.99 -3.03
CA GLU A 165 8.57 1.73 -3.37
C GLU A 165 9.57 0.63 -3.76
N PHE A 166 9.16 -0.62 -3.61
CA PHE A 166 9.91 -1.75 -4.14
C PHE A 166 9.95 -1.68 -5.67
N VAL A 167 11.05 -2.14 -6.27
CA VAL A 167 11.26 -2.12 -7.72
C VAL A 167 11.58 -3.52 -8.22
N ASP A 168 10.95 -3.93 -9.32
CA ASP A 168 11.14 -5.24 -9.94
C ASP A 168 11.80 -5.14 -11.32
N PHE A 169 13.13 -5.25 -11.35
CA PHE A 169 13.93 -5.19 -12.57
C PHE A 169 13.84 -6.44 -13.45
N ARG A 170 12.95 -7.40 -13.14
CA ARG A 170 12.61 -8.48 -14.07
C ARG A 170 11.73 -7.97 -15.23
N THR A 171 11.13 -6.79 -15.09
CA THR A 171 10.30 -6.18 -16.14
C THR A 171 11.05 -5.09 -16.90
N GLU A 172 10.86 -5.00 -18.22
CA GLU A 172 11.50 -3.98 -19.06
C GLU A 172 11.11 -2.55 -18.66
N HIS A 173 9.83 -2.36 -18.30
CA HIS A 173 9.30 -1.06 -17.88
C HIS A 173 10.08 -0.48 -16.69
N GLU A 174 10.30 -1.28 -15.65
CA GLU A 174 11.04 -0.86 -14.46
C GLU A 174 12.52 -0.59 -14.76
N VAL A 175 13.11 -1.37 -15.67
CA VAL A 175 14.50 -1.16 -16.11
C VAL A 175 14.66 0.18 -16.85
N ASP A 176 13.71 0.52 -17.73
CA ASP A 176 13.70 1.79 -18.46
C ASP A 176 13.39 2.97 -17.52
N GLN A 177 12.38 2.83 -16.67
CA GLN A 177 11.99 3.86 -15.68
C GLN A 177 13.13 4.18 -14.71
N ALA A 178 13.93 3.17 -14.33
CA ALA A 178 15.11 3.33 -13.49
C ALA A 178 16.22 4.21 -14.10
N ARG A 179 16.14 4.54 -15.39
CA ARG A 179 17.06 5.50 -16.03
C ARG A 179 16.62 6.96 -15.82
N ASP A 180 15.37 7.16 -15.43
CA ASP A 180 14.74 8.44 -15.10
C ASP A 180 13.97 8.36 -13.77
N PRO A 181 14.67 8.12 -12.63
CA PRO A 181 14.02 7.96 -11.33
C PRO A 181 13.33 9.25 -10.82
N PHE A 182 13.52 10.38 -11.50
CA PHE A 182 12.88 11.67 -11.19
C PHE A 182 11.69 12.00 -12.10
N HIS A 183 11.31 11.10 -13.02
CA HIS A 183 10.21 11.29 -13.97
C HIS A 183 10.31 12.59 -14.79
N ARG A 184 11.53 13.06 -15.09
CA ARG A 184 11.73 14.33 -15.83
C ARG A 184 11.86 14.14 -17.34
N SER A 185 11.75 12.91 -17.82
CA SER A 185 11.80 12.50 -19.23
C SER A 185 12.99 13.11 -19.99
N PRO A 186 14.25 12.87 -19.55
CA PRO A 186 15.43 13.41 -20.22
C PRO A 186 15.55 12.82 -21.64
N LYS A 187 15.55 13.70 -22.65
CA LYS A 187 15.54 13.30 -24.08
C LYS A 187 16.94 13.15 -24.68
N LYS A 188 18.00 13.40 -23.91
CA LYS A 188 19.36 13.61 -24.40
C LYS A 188 20.39 12.65 -23.77
N SER A 189 21.61 12.61 -24.30
CA SER A 189 22.73 11.80 -23.77
C SER A 189 23.07 12.21 -22.33
N VAL A 190 23.71 11.34 -21.55
CA VAL A 190 24.14 11.60 -20.16
C VAL A 190 24.96 12.89 -20.02
N ASP A 191 25.75 13.26 -21.04
CA ASP A 191 26.65 14.42 -20.99
C ASP A 191 26.00 15.73 -21.45
N ASP A 192 24.75 15.67 -21.93
CA ASP A 192 24.01 16.85 -22.38
C ASP A 192 23.50 17.66 -21.19
N THR A 193 23.24 18.96 -21.40
CA THR A 193 22.77 19.88 -20.33
C THR A 193 21.48 19.41 -19.63
N ASN A 194 20.64 18.65 -20.34
CA ASN A 194 19.44 17.98 -19.83
C ASN A 194 19.52 16.47 -20.10
N GLY A 195 20.68 15.89 -19.79
CA GLY A 195 21.01 14.50 -20.02
C GLY A 195 20.30 13.54 -19.08
N ARG A 196 20.41 12.25 -19.35
CA ARG A 196 19.89 11.19 -18.47
C ARG A 196 20.47 11.31 -17.06
N TYR A 197 19.64 11.03 -16.05
CA TYR A 197 20.01 11.12 -14.64
C TYR A 197 20.98 10.01 -14.24
N VAL A 198 20.69 8.76 -14.63
CA VAL A 198 21.43 7.57 -14.17
C VAL A 198 22.32 7.03 -15.28
N LYS A 199 23.62 6.89 -14.99
CA LYS A 199 24.60 6.35 -15.94
C LYS A 199 24.38 4.84 -16.18
N PRO A 200 24.87 4.25 -17.29
CA PRO A 200 24.70 2.83 -17.58
C PRO A 200 25.22 1.85 -16.51
N TRP A 201 26.20 2.28 -15.70
CA TRP A 201 26.80 1.50 -14.61
C TRP A 201 26.24 1.84 -13.22
N GLN A 202 25.19 2.65 -13.19
CA GLN A 202 24.46 3.01 -11.97
C GLN A 202 23.07 2.41 -12.02
N THR A 203 22.45 2.16 -10.87
CA THR A 203 21.05 1.77 -10.80
C THR A 203 20.40 2.20 -9.51
N PRO A 204 19.14 2.69 -9.52
CA PRO A 204 18.36 2.71 -8.30
C PRO A 204 18.19 1.28 -7.76
N LEU A 205 18.10 1.16 -6.44
CA LEU A 205 17.75 -0.07 -5.70
C LEU A 205 16.29 -0.06 -5.21
N VAL A 206 15.63 1.10 -5.31
CA VAL A 206 14.23 1.37 -4.95
C VAL A 206 13.68 2.38 -5.94
N LYS A 207 12.36 2.40 -6.19
CA LYS A 207 11.73 3.42 -7.03
C LYS A 207 10.99 4.46 -6.18
N VAL A 208 10.62 5.58 -6.79
CA VAL A 208 9.77 6.60 -6.17
C VAL A 208 8.69 6.97 -7.19
N GLU A 209 7.43 6.78 -6.82
CA GLU A 209 6.30 7.27 -7.62
C GLU A 209 5.82 8.62 -7.08
N GLY A 210 5.06 9.41 -7.86
CA GLY A 210 4.43 10.68 -7.47
C GLY A 210 5.22 11.74 -6.67
N GLY A 211 6.55 11.83 -6.86
CA GLY A 211 7.30 13.06 -6.55
C GLY A 211 7.75 13.28 -5.10
N GLN A 212 7.53 12.31 -4.20
CA GLN A 212 7.97 12.39 -2.80
C GLN A 212 8.54 11.04 -2.35
N GLY A 213 9.83 10.99 -2.00
CA GLY A 213 10.49 9.78 -1.49
C GLY A 213 12.02 9.84 -1.56
N ILE A 214 12.68 8.75 -1.14
CA ILE A 214 14.14 8.63 -1.11
C ILE A 214 14.65 7.66 -2.18
N LEU A 215 15.57 8.11 -3.01
CA LEU A 215 16.24 7.26 -3.99
C LEU A 215 17.53 6.67 -3.42
N LEU A 216 17.73 5.37 -3.61
CA LEU A 216 18.99 4.68 -3.35
C LEU A 216 19.66 4.34 -4.67
N ILE A 217 20.63 5.14 -5.10
CA ILE A 217 21.32 4.91 -6.38
C ILE A 217 22.67 4.24 -6.11
N TYR A 218 22.86 3.03 -6.61
CA TYR A 218 24.09 2.26 -6.53
C TYR A 218 24.96 2.46 -7.77
N ASP A 219 26.25 2.74 -7.59
CA ASP A 219 27.26 2.76 -8.65
C ASP A 219 28.20 1.56 -8.51
N VAL A 220 28.22 0.69 -9.53
CA VAL A 220 29.03 -0.54 -9.49
C VAL A 220 30.53 -0.31 -9.70
N LYS A 221 30.92 0.81 -10.32
CA LYS A 221 32.35 1.15 -10.54
C LYS A 221 32.99 1.63 -9.25
N THR A 222 32.32 2.53 -8.54
CA THR A 222 32.84 3.10 -7.28
C THR A 222 32.41 2.32 -6.05
N HIS A 223 31.43 1.42 -6.19
CA HIS A 223 30.83 0.66 -5.10
C HIS A 223 30.27 1.55 -3.98
N ARG A 224 29.53 2.58 -4.39
CA ARG A 224 28.93 3.59 -3.52
C ARG A 224 27.42 3.67 -3.73
N ILE A 225 26.73 4.13 -2.70
CA ILE A 225 25.30 4.45 -2.75
C ILE A 225 25.11 5.93 -2.44
N TRP A 226 24.30 6.59 -3.25
CA TRP A 226 23.69 7.88 -2.95
C TRP A 226 22.30 7.63 -2.36
N MET A 227 22.02 8.29 -1.25
CA MET A 227 20.68 8.35 -0.69
C MET A 227 20.16 9.77 -0.88
N ILE A 228 19.19 9.96 -1.77
CA ILE A 228 18.77 11.29 -2.26
C ILE A 228 17.31 11.50 -1.95
N ASP A 229 16.97 12.60 -1.29
CA ASP A 229 15.58 13.07 -1.21
C ASP A 229 15.19 13.70 -2.55
N GLN A 230 14.15 13.14 -3.17
CA GLN A 230 13.69 13.55 -4.49
C GLN A 230 13.27 15.04 -4.53
N SER A 231 12.72 15.55 -3.43
CA SER A 231 12.12 16.88 -3.34
C SER A 231 13.17 17.98 -3.15
N SER A 232 14.18 17.72 -2.33
CA SER A 232 15.18 18.70 -1.93
C SER A 232 16.49 18.59 -2.72
N THR A 233 16.71 17.49 -3.44
CA THR A 233 17.96 17.19 -4.15
C THR A 233 19.20 17.25 -3.26
N VAL A 234 19.04 16.99 -1.96
CA VAL A 234 20.14 16.82 -1.00
C VAL A 234 20.27 15.37 -0.55
N SER A 235 21.38 15.07 0.13
CA SER A 235 21.54 13.75 0.75
C SER A 235 20.50 13.57 1.85
N ALA A 236 19.72 12.50 1.76
CA ALA A 236 18.82 12.08 2.83
C ALA A 236 19.53 11.18 3.86
N ASP A 237 20.84 10.96 3.71
CA ASP A 237 21.64 10.11 4.58
C ASP A 237 21.89 10.74 5.95
N PRO A 238 21.35 10.14 7.05
CA PRO A 238 21.62 10.62 8.40
C PRO A 238 23.10 10.73 8.74
N ALA A 239 23.95 9.87 8.17
CA ALA A 239 25.40 9.90 8.40
C ALA A 239 26.11 11.04 7.65
N LEU A 240 25.42 11.73 6.74
CA LEU A 240 25.94 12.85 5.97
C LEU A 240 25.26 14.18 6.30
N ILE A 241 24.41 14.24 7.34
CA ILE A 241 23.79 15.50 7.80
C ILE A 241 24.89 16.54 8.09
N GLY A 242 24.75 17.72 7.49
CA GLY A 242 25.72 18.81 7.59
C GLY A 242 26.94 18.69 6.66
N THR A 243 27.05 17.61 5.89
CA THR A 243 28.08 17.51 4.83
C THR A 243 27.64 18.37 3.65
N PRO A 244 28.43 19.37 3.22
CA PRO A 244 28.07 20.19 2.08
C PRO A 244 28.10 19.37 0.79
N ASN A 245 27.23 19.72 -0.15
CA ASN A 245 27.34 19.23 -1.52
C ASN A 245 28.69 19.65 -2.11
N LEU A 246 29.23 18.79 -2.97
CA LEU A 246 30.36 19.13 -3.81
C LEU A 246 29.94 20.17 -4.85
N ALA A 247 30.91 20.87 -5.45
CA ALA A 247 30.63 21.71 -6.61
C ALA A 247 30.02 20.84 -7.73
N GLU A 248 29.01 21.37 -8.42
CA GLU A 248 28.40 20.69 -9.57
C GLU A 248 29.48 20.34 -10.60
N ILE A 249 29.53 19.06 -10.99
CA ILE A 249 30.51 18.55 -11.96
C ILE A 249 29.81 18.37 -13.30
N GLY A 250 30.22 19.18 -14.29
CA GLY A 250 29.80 19.03 -15.69
C GLY A 250 28.57 19.85 -16.09
N ASN A 251 28.16 19.71 -17.36
CA ASN A 251 27.08 20.51 -17.93
C ASN A 251 25.68 19.95 -17.65
N ASN A 252 25.58 18.67 -17.29
CA ASN A 252 24.30 18.01 -17.06
C ASN A 252 23.71 18.41 -15.71
N ARG A 253 22.69 19.27 -15.73
CA ARG A 253 22.00 19.76 -14.53
C ARG A 253 21.25 18.67 -13.76
N ASN A 254 21.10 17.49 -14.38
CA ASN A 254 20.43 16.34 -13.81
C ASN A 254 21.40 15.40 -13.07
N THR A 255 22.71 15.68 -13.07
CA THR A 255 23.69 14.85 -12.36
C THR A 255 23.52 15.00 -10.85
N PHE A 256 23.47 13.88 -10.14
CA PHE A 256 23.42 13.84 -8.67
C PHE A 256 24.81 13.62 -8.04
N GLU A 257 25.88 13.56 -8.85
CA GLU A 257 27.23 13.24 -8.36
C GLU A 257 27.82 14.32 -7.44
N HIS A 258 27.23 15.51 -7.43
CA HIS A 258 27.54 16.58 -6.49
C HIS A 258 27.00 16.32 -5.08
N ILE A 259 26.02 15.44 -4.93
CA ILE A 259 25.49 15.01 -3.63
C ILE A 259 26.47 14.02 -2.99
N PRO A 260 26.80 14.15 -1.69
CA PRO A 260 27.70 13.22 -1.03
C PRO A 260 27.11 11.80 -0.99
N SER A 261 27.98 10.80 -1.20
CA SER A 261 27.65 9.37 -1.14
C SER A 261 28.51 8.65 -0.11
N ARG A 262 28.20 7.39 0.20
CA ARG A 262 29.00 6.52 1.08
C ARG A 262 29.24 5.14 0.45
N PRO A 263 30.21 4.35 0.97
CA PRO A 263 30.39 2.96 0.54
C PRO A 263 29.07 2.19 0.64
N ALA A 264 28.73 1.41 -0.40
CA ALA A 264 27.44 0.73 -0.51
C ALA A 264 27.15 -0.15 0.71
N ALA A 265 28.14 -0.93 1.15
CA ALA A 265 28.00 -1.79 2.31
C ALA A 265 27.70 -1.04 3.61
N ALA A 266 28.24 0.18 3.78
CA ALA A 266 27.99 0.99 4.97
C ALA A 266 26.53 1.48 5.01
N VAL A 267 26.04 2.02 3.88
CA VAL A 267 24.66 2.51 3.76
C VAL A 267 23.65 1.40 4.05
N LEU A 268 23.80 0.23 3.42
CA LEU A 268 22.82 -0.85 3.55
C LEU A 268 22.86 -1.53 4.94
N LYS A 269 24.04 -1.62 5.57
CA LYS A 269 24.15 -2.10 6.97
C LYS A 269 23.50 -1.12 7.95
N ASP A 270 23.69 0.18 7.73
CA ASP A 270 23.06 1.20 8.55
C ASP A 270 21.52 1.16 8.40
N TYR A 271 20.98 0.86 7.22
CA TYR A 271 19.54 0.66 7.04
C TYR A 271 18.97 -0.43 7.96
N VAL A 272 19.61 -1.60 8.00
CA VAL A 272 19.21 -2.68 8.92
C VAL A 272 19.32 -2.22 10.37
N HIS A 273 20.41 -1.52 10.72
CA HIS A 273 20.58 -0.97 12.07
C HIS A 273 19.48 0.05 12.42
N TRP A 274 19.09 0.92 11.49
CA TRP A 274 18.05 1.93 11.68
C TRP A 274 16.67 1.31 11.83
N LEU A 275 16.37 0.21 11.13
CA LEU A 275 15.13 -0.56 11.34
C LEU A 275 15.12 -1.23 12.72
N LYS A 276 16.22 -1.90 13.09
CA LYS A 276 16.35 -2.53 14.41
C LYS A 276 16.30 -1.53 15.56
N ALA A 277 16.84 -0.33 15.36
CA ALA A 277 16.81 0.75 16.34
C ALA A 277 15.52 1.60 16.28
N LEU A 278 14.56 1.25 15.40
CA LEU A 278 13.32 2.02 15.18
C LEU A 278 13.61 3.51 14.97
N LYS A 279 14.66 3.81 14.18
CA LYS A 279 14.91 5.12 13.57
C LYS A 279 14.19 5.26 12.26
N TYR A 280 14.01 4.15 11.54
CA TYR A 280 13.05 4.01 10.46
C TYR A 280 12.01 2.98 10.87
N ILE A 281 10.74 3.33 10.71
CA ILE A 281 9.62 2.44 10.93
C ILE A 281 8.83 2.42 9.62
N PRO A 282 8.60 1.23 9.05
CA PRO A 282 7.89 1.14 7.79
C PRO A 282 6.39 1.43 7.99
N GLY A 283 5.70 1.84 6.92
CA GLY A 283 4.24 2.07 6.92
C GLY A 283 3.77 3.52 6.83
N ASN A 284 4.62 4.46 6.43
CA ASN A 284 4.25 5.85 6.14
C ASN A 284 4.24 6.17 4.63
N GLY A 285 3.93 5.17 3.80
CA GLY A 285 3.81 5.34 2.35
C GLY A 285 2.35 5.43 1.91
N ARG A 286 2.13 5.85 0.65
CA ARG A 286 0.79 6.05 0.05
C ARG A 286 -0.01 4.76 -0.10
N ASN A 287 0.66 3.62 -0.16
CA ASN A 287 0.02 2.31 -0.24
C ASN A 287 -0.03 1.62 1.14
N SER A 288 0.34 2.32 2.22
CA SER A 288 0.24 1.77 3.57
C SER A 288 -1.21 1.70 4.02
N LYS A 289 -1.58 0.62 4.71
CA LYS A 289 -2.93 0.39 5.26
C LYS A 289 -3.37 1.46 6.28
N PHE A 290 -2.48 2.36 6.69
CA PHE A 290 -2.64 3.27 7.82
C PHE A 290 -2.43 4.76 7.46
N GLU A 291 -2.53 5.10 6.16
CA GLU A 291 -2.37 6.46 5.67
C GLU A 291 -3.23 7.47 6.47
N GLY A 292 -2.61 8.56 6.93
CA GLY A 292 -3.28 9.67 7.63
C GLY A 292 -3.44 9.54 9.16
N LEU A 293 -3.19 8.36 9.76
CA LEU A 293 -3.26 8.16 11.23
C LEU A 293 -1.91 7.70 11.83
N PHE A 294 -0.81 7.99 11.14
CA PHE A 294 0.50 7.46 11.50
C PHE A 294 1.19 8.27 12.61
N ASP A 295 1.03 7.85 13.87
CA ASP A 295 1.88 8.32 14.97
C ASP A 295 3.11 7.41 15.10
N TYR A 296 4.25 7.93 14.66
CA TYR A 296 5.54 7.25 14.74
C TYR A 296 5.91 6.86 16.18
N THR A 297 5.57 7.72 17.16
CA THR A 297 5.90 7.51 18.57
C THR A 297 5.10 6.35 19.15
N ALA A 298 3.80 6.30 18.84
CA ALA A 298 2.94 5.19 19.26
C ALA A 298 3.39 3.87 18.63
N LEU A 299 3.66 3.85 17.32
CA LEU A 299 4.09 2.63 16.64
C LEU A 299 5.45 2.14 17.13
N LYS A 300 6.39 3.06 17.40
CA LYS A 300 7.67 2.73 18.03
C LYS A 300 7.46 2.04 19.38
N SER A 301 6.61 2.62 20.23
CA SER A 301 6.29 2.06 21.55
C SER A 301 5.69 0.66 21.45
N LEU A 302 4.85 0.40 20.44
CA LEU A 302 4.31 -0.94 20.19
C LEU A 302 5.40 -1.95 19.84
N TYR A 303 6.34 -1.62 18.94
CA TYR A 303 7.45 -2.54 18.63
C TYR A 303 8.28 -2.87 19.87
N GLU A 304 8.66 -1.85 20.65
CA GLU A 304 9.46 -2.01 21.87
C GLU A 304 8.73 -2.86 22.93
N THR A 305 7.43 -2.58 23.17
CA THR A 305 6.60 -3.31 24.13
C THR A 305 6.44 -4.78 23.76
N HIS A 306 6.50 -5.08 22.46
CA HIS A 306 6.39 -6.44 21.93
C HIS A 306 7.76 -7.10 21.66
N GLY A 307 8.85 -6.54 22.18
CA GLY A 307 10.15 -7.20 22.25
C GLY A 307 11.06 -6.99 21.04
N TRP A 308 10.75 -6.03 20.15
CA TRP A 308 11.63 -5.70 19.02
C TRP A 308 12.98 -5.13 19.50
N PRO A 309 14.12 -5.50 18.88
CA PRO A 309 14.26 -6.49 17.80
C PRO A 309 14.52 -7.93 18.28
N ASP A 310 14.97 -8.14 19.51
CA ASP A 310 15.62 -9.40 19.91
C ASP A 310 14.64 -10.50 20.39
N SER A 311 13.45 -10.12 20.82
CA SER A 311 12.44 -11.01 21.42
C SER A 311 11.04 -10.76 20.85
N PHE A 312 10.99 -10.36 19.58
CA PHE A 312 9.78 -9.83 18.97
C PHE A 312 8.65 -10.85 18.86
N ASN A 313 7.52 -10.54 19.49
CA ASN A 313 6.27 -11.29 19.33
C ASN A 313 5.39 -10.62 18.27
N GLY A 314 5.61 -11.01 17.01
CA GLY A 314 4.90 -10.44 15.86
C GLY A 314 3.38 -10.58 15.94
N ASP A 315 2.86 -11.73 16.37
CA ASP A 315 1.41 -11.96 16.41
C ASP A 315 0.75 -11.08 17.49
N ALA A 316 1.37 -10.97 18.67
CA ALA A 316 0.90 -10.06 19.71
C ALA A 316 1.00 -8.59 19.29
N PHE A 317 2.07 -8.23 18.58
CA PHE A 317 2.26 -6.90 18.01
C PHE A 317 1.17 -6.55 16.99
N GLU A 318 0.85 -7.43 16.05
CA GLU A 318 -0.18 -7.16 15.03
C GLU A 318 -1.53 -6.91 15.68
N ILE A 319 -1.90 -7.70 16.70
CA ILE A 319 -3.13 -7.50 17.46
C ILE A 319 -3.13 -6.15 18.19
N ALA A 320 -2.02 -5.80 18.85
CA ALA A 320 -1.91 -4.53 19.57
C ALA A 320 -1.92 -3.32 18.63
N ARG A 321 -1.26 -3.41 17.48
CA ARG A 321 -1.30 -2.41 16.41
C ARG A 321 -2.71 -2.23 15.88
N THR A 322 -3.44 -3.32 15.62
CA THR A 322 -4.84 -3.27 15.17
C THR A 322 -5.75 -2.64 16.22
N ARG A 323 -5.55 -2.93 17.51
CA ARG A 323 -6.28 -2.26 18.61
C ARG A 323 -6.00 -0.77 18.69
N TRP A 324 -4.71 -0.39 18.65
CA TRP A 324 -4.31 1.02 18.62
C TRP A 324 -4.93 1.74 17.43
N TYR A 325 -4.88 1.15 16.23
CA TYR A 325 -5.51 1.71 15.05
C TYR A 325 -7.04 1.82 15.20
N GLY A 326 -7.70 0.80 15.75
CA GLY A 326 -9.12 0.84 16.06
C GLY A 326 -9.47 2.00 17.00
N MET A 327 -8.66 2.23 18.03
CA MET A 327 -8.85 3.36 18.94
C MET A 327 -8.67 4.70 18.22
N GLU A 328 -7.59 4.89 17.46
CA GLU A 328 -7.33 6.15 16.75
C GLU A 328 -8.41 6.44 15.69
N ARG A 329 -8.87 5.42 14.98
CA ARG A 329 -9.97 5.53 14.02
C ARG A 329 -11.30 5.83 14.71
N ALA A 330 -11.54 5.27 15.90
CA ALA A 330 -12.72 5.59 16.69
C ALA A 330 -12.71 7.05 17.17
N LYS A 331 -11.56 7.56 17.67
CA LYS A 331 -11.38 8.98 18.02
C LYS A 331 -11.60 9.88 16.82
N TYR A 332 -10.94 9.56 15.70
CA TYR A 332 -11.10 10.27 14.45
C TYR A 332 -12.59 10.32 14.11
N ASN A 333 -13.25 9.19 13.92
CA ASN A 333 -14.65 9.19 13.49
C ASN A 333 -15.62 9.81 14.51
N ALA A 334 -15.34 9.74 15.81
CA ALA A 334 -16.13 10.46 16.81
C ALA A 334 -16.16 11.96 16.51
N ASP A 335 -15.01 12.54 16.14
CA ASP A 335 -14.85 13.96 15.79
C ASP A 335 -15.31 14.32 14.36
N ASP A 336 -15.94 13.39 13.61
CA ASP A 336 -16.53 13.65 12.28
C ASP A 336 -17.41 14.93 12.25
N PRO A 337 -18.33 15.16 13.20
CA PRO A 337 -19.22 16.32 13.16
C PRO A 337 -18.45 17.65 13.22
N VAL A 338 -17.42 17.72 14.08
CA VAL A 338 -16.57 18.91 14.23
C VAL A 338 -15.75 19.14 12.98
N ARG A 339 -15.14 18.08 12.41
CA ARG A 339 -14.37 18.19 11.17
C ARG A 339 -15.21 18.61 9.97
N GLU A 340 -16.43 18.08 9.81
CA GLU A 340 -17.32 18.50 8.71
C GLU A 340 -17.70 19.98 8.85
N LYS A 341 -17.97 20.46 10.07
CA LYS A 341 -18.17 21.91 10.32
C LYS A 341 -16.95 22.73 9.90
N GLU A 342 -15.75 22.35 10.32
CA GLU A 342 -14.51 23.07 9.99
C GLU A 342 -14.21 23.07 8.48
N LYS A 343 -14.43 21.93 7.83
CA LYS A 343 -14.32 21.75 6.38
C LYS A 343 -15.26 22.69 5.64
N PHE A 344 -16.56 22.69 5.95
CA PHE A 344 -17.51 23.58 5.29
C PHE A 344 -17.26 25.05 5.62
N THR A 345 -16.78 25.37 6.81
CA THR A 345 -16.34 26.73 7.16
C THR A 345 -15.21 27.18 6.23
N THR A 346 -14.19 26.33 6.05
CA THR A 346 -13.04 26.60 5.17
C THR A 346 -13.49 26.75 3.71
N TRP A 347 -14.35 25.86 3.24
CA TRP A 347 -14.89 25.89 1.89
C TRP A 347 -15.74 27.14 1.65
N LEU A 348 -16.56 27.56 2.61
CA LEU A 348 -17.38 28.76 2.50
C LEU A 348 -16.51 30.02 2.40
N GLN A 349 -15.43 30.10 3.18
CA GLN A 349 -14.46 31.19 3.09
C GLN A 349 -13.73 31.22 1.75
N ALA A 350 -13.34 30.06 1.21
CA ALA A 350 -12.76 29.96 -0.12
C ALA A 350 -13.76 30.42 -1.20
N ALA A 351 -14.97 29.88 -1.20
CA ALA A 351 -16.03 30.23 -2.13
C ALA A 351 -16.38 31.73 -2.07
N ARG A 352 -16.38 32.34 -0.88
CA ARG A 352 -16.59 33.78 -0.72
C ARG A 352 -15.52 34.60 -1.44
N ARG A 353 -14.24 34.26 -1.26
CA ARG A 353 -13.13 34.96 -1.94
C ARG A 353 -13.23 34.83 -3.45
N ASP A 354 -13.58 33.65 -3.93
CA ASP A 354 -13.76 33.40 -5.37
C ASP A 354 -14.95 34.19 -5.92
N LEU A 355 -16.05 34.27 -5.18
CA LEU A 355 -17.24 35.05 -5.55
C LEU A 355 -16.91 36.55 -5.62
N GLU A 356 -16.18 37.09 -4.64
CA GLU A 356 -15.70 38.48 -4.64
C GLU A 356 -14.78 38.76 -5.84
N ALA A 357 -13.86 37.83 -6.16
CA ALA A 357 -12.98 37.95 -7.33
C ALA A 357 -13.76 37.92 -8.65
N ARG A 358 -14.76 37.04 -8.80
CA ARG A 358 -15.61 37.00 -10.00
C ARG A 358 -16.50 38.23 -10.13
N SER A 359 -17.00 38.77 -9.02
CA SER A 359 -17.75 40.04 -9.02
C SER A 359 -16.90 41.19 -9.58
N GLN A 360 -15.62 41.27 -9.19
CA GLN A 360 -14.69 42.25 -9.74
C GLN A 360 -14.41 42.03 -11.23
N GLN A 361 -14.33 40.78 -11.69
CA GLN A 361 -14.16 40.46 -13.11
C GLN A 361 -15.37 40.90 -13.94
N VAL A 362 -16.59 40.72 -13.44
CA VAL A 362 -17.80 41.26 -14.10
C VAL A 362 -17.70 42.77 -14.24
N ALA A 363 -17.29 43.48 -13.18
CA ALA A 363 -17.15 44.94 -13.20
C ALA A 363 -16.00 45.43 -14.11
N ALA A 364 -14.97 44.61 -14.30
CA ALA A 364 -13.79 44.94 -15.11
C ALA A 364 -13.89 44.47 -16.57
N ALA A 365 -14.96 43.75 -16.94
CA ALA A 365 -15.13 43.23 -18.28
C ALA A 365 -15.24 44.37 -19.30
N THR A 366 -14.42 44.31 -20.34
CA THR A 366 -14.38 45.32 -21.41
C THR A 366 -15.06 44.85 -22.69
N THR A 367 -15.33 43.56 -22.81
CA THR A 367 -16.03 42.97 -23.94
C THR A 367 -17.31 42.27 -23.48
N PRO A 368 -18.34 42.18 -24.33
CA PRO A 368 -19.56 41.47 -23.98
C PRO A 368 -19.34 39.98 -23.66
N ASP A 369 -18.47 39.29 -24.41
CA ASP A 369 -18.16 37.88 -24.13
C ASP A 369 -17.50 37.71 -22.75
N ASP A 370 -16.53 38.57 -22.41
CA ASP A 370 -15.89 38.53 -21.10
C ASP A 370 -16.91 38.82 -19.98
N GLU A 371 -17.83 39.76 -20.20
CA GLU A 371 -18.89 40.09 -19.25
C GLU A 371 -19.82 38.88 -19.03
N TRP A 372 -20.26 38.23 -20.10
CA TRP A 372 -21.15 37.07 -20.02
C TRP A 372 -20.48 35.84 -19.39
N ILE A 373 -19.22 35.56 -19.75
CA ILE A 373 -18.44 34.50 -19.11
C ILE A 373 -18.26 34.80 -17.62
N ALA A 374 -17.93 36.04 -17.25
CA ALA A 374 -17.77 36.42 -15.85
C ALA A 374 -19.09 36.32 -15.07
N LYS A 375 -20.22 36.73 -15.66
CA LYS A 375 -21.55 36.59 -15.05
C LYS A 375 -21.95 35.13 -14.86
N TRP A 376 -21.65 34.27 -15.84
CA TRP A 376 -21.90 32.83 -15.75
C TRP A 376 -21.09 32.17 -14.64
N GLU A 377 -19.78 32.44 -14.58
CA GLU A 377 -18.92 31.92 -13.52
C GLU A 377 -19.34 32.43 -12.13
N PHE A 378 -19.74 33.70 -12.04
CA PHE A 378 -20.28 34.27 -10.81
C PHE A 378 -21.57 33.56 -10.37
N PHE A 379 -22.51 33.33 -11.29
CA PHE A 379 -23.76 32.62 -11.03
C PHE A 379 -23.51 31.19 -10.51
N LYS A 380 -22.67 30.40 -11.20
CA LYS A 380 -22.31 29.04 -10.77
C LYS A 380 -21.71 29.00 -9.37
N LEU A 381 -20.75 29.89 -9.10
CA LEU A 381 -20.13 29.99 -7.77
C LEU A 381 -21.14 30.43 -6.70
N GLY A 382 -22.13 31.24 -7.06
CA GLY A 382 -23.25 31.60 -6.17
C GLY A 382 -24.06 30.38 -5.73
N GLY A 383 -24.37 29.46 -6.66
CA GLY A 383 -25.03 28.19 -6.35
C GLY A 383 -24.22 27.30 -5.40
N ILE A 384 -22.91 27.15 -5.69
CA ILE A 384 -21.98 26.41 -4.83
C ILE A 384 -21.87 27.04 -3.43
N TYR A 385 -21.72 28.37 -3.36
CA TYR A 385 -21.65 29.12 -2.11
C TYR A 385 -22.89 28.91 -1.25
N SER A 386 -24.07 28.98 -1.86
CA SER A 386 -25.36 28.72 -1.18
C SER A 386 -25.43 27.30 -0.62
N LYS A 387 -25.02 26.30 -1.42
CA LYS A 387 -25.00 24.89 -1.00
C LYS A 387 -24.07 24.66 0.18
N ILE A 388 -22.84 25.19 0.12
CA ILE A 388 -21.87 25.08 1.22
C ILE A 388 -22.41 25.76 2.48
N GLY A 389 -23.10 26.90 2.35
CA GLY A 389 -23.74 27.58 3.48
C GLY A 389 -24.83 26.74 4.16
N SER A 390 -25.65 26.06 3.36
CA SER A 390 -26.67 25.12 3.86
C SER A 390 -26.03 23.91 4.56
N ASP A 391 -25.01 23.32 3.94
CA ASP A 391 -24.28 22.18 4.51
C ASP A 391 -23.55 22.56 5.80
N LEU A 392 -22.99 23.77 5.87
CA LEU A 392 -22.39 24.30 7.10
C LEU A 392 -23.43 24.41 8.21
N ALA A 393 -24.62 24.95 7.93
CA ALA A 393 -25.68 25.07 8.93
C ALA A 393 -26.15 23.70 9.45
N GLU A 394 -26.25 22.69 8.57
CA GLU A 394 -26.55 21.32 8.97
C GLU A 394 -25.41 20.71 9.82
N ALA A 395 -24.16 20.90 9.40
CA ALA A 395 -22.99 20.41 10.12
C ALA A 395 -22.83 21.08 11.50
N GLU A 396 -23.11 22.39 11.63
CA GLU A 396 -23.10 23.11 12.90
C GLU A 396 -24.15 22.56 13.87
N LYS A 397 -25.37 22.32 13.38
CA LYS A 397 -26.44 21.73 14.18
C LYS A 397 -26.05 20.33 14.66
N GLU A 398 -25.46 19.52 13.79
CA GLU A 398 -25.04 18.18 14.13
C GLU A 398 -23.86 18.15 15.11
N ALA A 399 -22.88 19.04 14.91
CA ALA A 399 -21.74 19.21 15.82
C ALA A 399 -22.20 19.68 17.20
N GLU A 400 -23.10 20.66 17.30
CA GLU A 400 -23.64 21.11 18.59
C GLU A 400 -24.45 20.00 19.28
N ARG A 401 -25.20 19.22 18.50
CA ARG A 401 -26.01 18.11 19.02
C ARG A 401 -25.15 16.97 19.57
N LYS A 402 -24.06 16.60 18.88
CA LYS A 402 -23.21 15.47 19.24
C LYS A 402 -22.04 15.84 20.16
N CYS A 403 -21.55 17.07 20.04
CA CYS A 403 -20.30 17.54 20.64
C CYS A 403 -20.49 18.97 21.20
N PRO A 404 -21.41 19.15 22.18
CA PRO A 404 -21.78 20.48 22.65
C PRO A 404 -20.57 21.22 23.23
N GLY A 405 -20.42 22.49 22.83
CA GLY A 405 -19.33 23.35 23.32
C GLY A 405 -17.94 23.07 22.72
N GLY A 406 -17.84 22.27 21.64
CA GLY A 406 -16.57 22.01 20.95
C GLY A 406 -15.58 21.13 21.73
N VAL A 407 -16.07 20.43 22.76
CA VAL A 407 -15.35 19.35 23.44
C VAL A 407 -15.28 18.15 22.48
N PRO A 408 -14.23 17.29 22.53
CA PRO A 408 -14.19 16.06 21.76
C PRO A 408 -15.51 15.30 21.85
N CYS A 409 -15.95 14.74 20.72
CA CYS A 409 -17.26 14.10 20.60
C CYS A 409 -17.37 12.77 21.36
N TYR A 410 -16.32 12.43 22.11
CA TYR A 410 -16.17 11.25 22.94
C TYR A 410 -15.54 11.64 24.27
N LYS A 411 -15.78 10.84 25.30
CA LYS A 411 -15.07 10.93 26.57
C LYS A 411 -13.92 9.94 26.57
N GLU A 412 -12.79 10.32 27.15
CA GLU A 412 -11.62 9.44 27.22
C GLU A 412 -11.92 8.15 27.98
N GLU A 413 -12.74 8.23 29.04
CA GLU A 413 -13.17 7.05 29.79
C GLU A 413 -13.92 6.04 28.92
N ASP A 414 -14.73 6.49 27.96
CA ASP A 414 -15.56 5.61 27.14
C ASP A 414 -14.77 4.96 25.99
N LEU A 415 -13.53 5.39 25.73
CA LEU A 415 -12.71 4.91 24.59
C LEU A 415 -12.63 3.38 24.45
N PRO A 416 -12.56 2.56 25.51
CA PRO A 416 -12.60 1.11 25.37
C PRO A 416 -13.87 0.59 24.68
N LEU A 417 -15.03 1.21 24.92
CA LEU A 417 -16.28 0.85 24.25
C LEU A 417 -16.25 1.28 22.77
N TRP A 418 -15.70 2.47 22.49
CA TRP A 418 -15.51 2.98 21.12
C TRP A 418 -14.54 2.12 20.31
N GLU A 419 -13.42 1.71 20.90
CA GLU A 419 -12.43 0.80 20.30
C GLU A 419 -13.09 -0.54 19.95
N ALA A 420 -13.83 -1.14 20.88
CA ALA A 420 -14.48 -2.43 20.68
C ALA A 420 -15.53 -2.39 19.55
N GLU A 421 -16.36 -1.34 19.53
CA GLU A 421 -17.37 -1.16 18.48
C GLU A 421 -16.72 -0.84 17.12
N GLN A 422 -15.60 -0.10 17.09
CA GLN A 422 -14.85 0.14 15.85
C GLN A 422 -14.29 -1.16 15.29
N LEU A 423 -13.68 -1.98 16.14
CA LEU A 423 -13.12 -3.26 15.73
C LEU A 423 -14.22 -4.25 15.30
N ARG A 424 -15.41 -4.22 15.92
CA ARG A 424 -16.57 -4.99 15.47
C ARG A 424 -16.93 -4.66 14.01
N ALA A 425 -17.06 -3.37 13.69
CA ALA A 425 -17.39 -2.90 12.34
C ALA A 425 -16.29 -3.24 11.32
N GLU A 426 -15.02 -3.16 11.72
CA GLU A 426 -13.90 -3.57 10.88
C GLU A 426 -13.89 -5.09 10.63
N VAL A 427 -14.19 -5.93 11.63
CA VAL A 427 -14.34 -7.39 11.45
C VAL A 427 -15.45 -7.71 10.43
N GLU A 428 -16.59 -7.01 10.51
CA GLU A 428 -17.69 -7.16 9.55
C GLU A 428 -17.25 -6.79 8.13
N THR A 429 -16.58 -5.65 7.99
CA THR A 429 -16.05 -5.18 6.70
C THR A 429 -15.03 -6.16 6.11
N ARG A 430 -14.07 -6.65 6.91
CA ARG A 430 -13.06 -7.63 6.48
C ARG A 430 -13.68 -8.99 6.16
N THR A 431 -14.74 -9.40 6.86
CA THR A 431 -15.51 -10.59 6.54
C THR A 431 -16.14 -10.47 5.15
N GLY A 432 -16.76 -9.32 4.85
CA GLY A 432 -17.32 -9.02 3.53
C GLY A 432 -16.27 -9.07 2.42
N GLN A 433 -15.11 -8.44 2.64
CA GLN A 433 -13.99 -8.45 1.69
C GLN A 433 -13.45 -9.86 1.44
N MET A 434 -13.27 -10.65 2.50
CA MET A 434 -12.80 -12.04 2.40
C MET A 434 -13.77 -12.88 1.55
N LYS A 435 -15.08 -12.77 1.82
CA LYS A 435 -16.12 -13.46 1.02
C LYS A 435 -16.13 -13.00 -0.44
N ALA A 436 -15.90 -11.71 -0.70
CA ALA A 436 -15.81 -11.20 -2.06
C ALA A 436 -14.64 -11.84 -2.83
N TYR A 437 -13.45 -11.94 -2.22
CA TYR A 437 -12.31 -12.63 -2.82
C TYR A 437 -12.56 -14.12 -3.03
N GLU A 438 -13.21 -14.79 -2.07
CA GLU A 438 -13.61 -16.19 -2.21
C GLU A 438 -14.56 -16.40 -3.39
N ASN A 439 -15.57 -15.54 -3.53
CA ASN A 439 -16.51 -15.57 -4.65
C ASN A 439 -15.80 -15.34 -6.00
N ILE A 440 -14.86 -14.39 -6.07
CA ILE A 440 -14.05 -14.17 -7.29
C ILE A 440 -13.25 -15.42 -7.63
N LEU A 441 -12.62 -16.07 -6.64
CA LEU A 441 -11.86 -17.30 -6.88
C LEU A 441 -12.74 -18.48 -7.33
N ILE A 442 -13.96 -18.60 -6.78
CA ILE A 442 -14.95 -19.59 -7.24
C ILE A 442 -15.33 -19.33 -8.70
N GLN A 443 -15.62 -18.08 -9.06
CA GLN A 443 -15.94 -17.70 -10.44
C GLN A 443 -14.76 -17.99 -11.39
N MET A 444 -13.55 -17.62 -10.99
CA MET A 444 -12.32 -17.84 -11.76
C MET A 444 -11.99 -19.31 -11.99
N ARG A 445 -12.32 -20.19 -11.04
CA ARG A 445 -12.14 -21.65 -11.15
C ARG A 445 -13.26 -22.35 -11.90
N ASN A 446 -14.34 -21.65 -12.25
CA ASN A 446 -15.42 -22.25 -12.99
C ASN A 446 -14.96 -22.59 -14.40
N GLU A 447 -14.67 -23.87 -14.64
CA GLU A 447 -14.19 -24.41 -15.92
C GLU A 447 -15.17 -24.18 -17.08
N SER A 448 -16.43 -23.85 -16.76
CA SER A 448 -17.49 -23.52 -17.72
C SER A 448 -17.32 -22.15 -18.39
N LEU A 449 -16.37 -21.31 -17.94
CA LEU A 449 -16.06 -20.06 -18.62
C LEU A 449 -15.43 -20.33 -20.01
N PRO A 450 -15.84 -19.60 -21.06
CA PRO A 450 -15.18 -19.63 -22.37
C PRO A 450 -13.68 -19.42 -22.22
N ALA A 451 -12.87 -20.06 -23.07
CA ALA A 451 -11.41 -20.08 -22.93
C ALA A 451 -10.80 -18.67 -22.93
N GLU A 452 -11.39 -17.75 -23.69
CA GLU A 452 -11.05 -16.33 -23.76
C GLU A 452 -11.28 -15.55 -22.46
N ASN A 453 -12.18 -16.04 -21.60
CA ASN A 453 -12.52 -15.42 -20.32
C ASN A 453 -11.87 -16.12 -19.12
N ARG A 454 -11.07 -17.17 -19.36
CA ARG A 454 -10.36 -17.85 -18.27
C ARG A 454 -9.21 -16.95 -17.79
N PRO A 455 -9.11 -16.69 -16.48
CA PRO A 455 -8.02 -15.90 -15.95
C PRO A 455 -6.70 -16.58 -16.26
N ASN A 456 -5.69 -15.79 -16.63
CA ASN A 456 -4.37 -16.36 -16.80
C ASN A 456 -3.81 -16.83 -15.44
N PRO A 457 -2.85 -17.78 -15.41
CA PRO A 457 -2.33 -18.32 -14.14
C PRO A 457 -1.77 -17.27 -13.19
N ALA A 458 -1.21 -16.16 -13.70
CA ALA A 458 -0.69 -15.07 -12.89
C ALA A 458 -1.82 -14.31 -12.16
N GLN A 459 -2.91 -13.98 -12.87
CA GLN A 459 -4.10 -13.36 -12.28
C GLN A 459 -4.70 -14.25 -11.19
N LEU A 460 -4.80 -15.55 -11.44
CA LEU A 460 -5.31 -16.50 -10.43
C LEU A 460 -4.39 -16.54 -9.20
N ALA A 461 -3.07 -16.55 -9.39
CA ALA A 461 -2.11 -16.52 -8.29
C ALA A 461 -2.25 -15.23 -7.45
N THR A 462 -2.37 -14.06 -8.10
CA THR A 462 -2.62 -12.78 -7.43
C THR A 462 -3.87 -12.82 -6.54
N HIS A 463 -4.99 -13.35 -7.05
CA HIS A 463 -6.23 -13.44 -6.25
C HIS A 463 -6.12 -14.43 -5.10
N ILE A 464 -5.37 -15.53 -5.26
CA ILE A 464 -5.08 -16.47 -4.18
C ILE A 464 -4.28 -15.77 -3.07
N SER A 465 -3.27 -14.98 -3.44
CA SER A 465 -2.47 -14.19 -2.50
C SER A 465 -3.31 -13.13 -1.76
N MET A 466 -4.16 -12.39 -2.48
CA MET A 466 -5.10 -11.44 -1.86
C MET A 466 -6.05 -12.11 -0.86
N MET A 467 -6.60 -13.29 -1.19
CA MET A 467 -7.46 -14.05 -0.28
C MET A 467 -6.68 -14.50 0.98
N LYS A 468 -5.43 -14.96 0.82
CA LYS A 468 -4.57 -15.36 1.95
C LYS A 468 -4.36 -14.18 2.92
N ILE A 469 -4.02 -13.00 2.40
CA ILE A 469 -3.84 -11.78 3.19
C ILE A 469 -5.15 -11.38 3.86
N ALA A 470 -6.27 -11.35 3.13
CA ALA A 470 -7.57 -10.98 3.69
C ALA A 470 -7.98 -11.91 4.83
N ARG A 471 -7.68 -13.21 4.75
CA ARG A 471 -7.91 -14.18 5.82
C ARG A 471 -7.03 -13.94 7.04
N HIS A 472 -5.74 -13.64 6.84
CA HIS A 472 -4.82 -13.30 7.94
C HIS A 472 -5.28 -12.01 8.63
N ASP A 473 -5.55 -10.95 7.86
CA ASP A 473 -6.06 -9.69 8.39
C ASP A 473 -7.33 -9.90 9.20
N LEU A 474 -8.32 -10.64 8.67
CA LEU A 474 -9.55 -10.95 9.39
C LEU A 474 -9.27 -11.63 10.73
N ALA A 475 -8.40 -12.64 10.75
CA ALA A 475 -8.04 -13.34 11.99
C ALA A 475 -7.38 -12.41 13.02
N VAL A 476 -6.51 -11.49 12.59
CA VAL A 476 -5.91 -10.48 13.49
C VAL A 476 -6.98 -9.54 14.04
N TYR A 477 -7.91 -9.06 13.20
CA TYR A 477 -8.99 -8.17 13.62
C TYR A 477 -9.99 -8.85 14.55
N GLU A 478 -10.34 -10.12 14.32
CA GLU A 478 -11.18 -10.90 15.22
C GLU A 478 -10.55 -11.02 16.61
N GLN A 479 -9.25 -11.32 16.68
CA GLN A 479 -8.54 -11.40 17.95
C GLN A 479 -8.42 -10.02 18.65
N ALA A 480 -8.17 -8.96 17.87
CA ALA A 480 -8.16 -7.59 18.39
C ALA A 480 -9.52 -7.20 18.97
N TYR A 481 -10.60 -7.48 18.23
CA TYR A 481 -11.97 -7.25 18.69
C TYR A 481 -12.28 -8.01 19.97
N LEU A 482 -11.96 -9.31 20.04
CA LEU A 482 -12.22 -10.11 21.26
C LEU A 482 -11.49 -9.55 22.49
N LYS A 483 -10.23 -9.13 22.33
CA LYS A 483 -9.47 -8.51 23.43
C LYS A 483 -10.03 -7.14 23.81
N SER A 484 -10.40 -6.34 22.83
CA SER A 484 -10.98 -5.01 23.03
C SER A 484 -12.34 -5.09 23.74
N LYS A 485 -13.21 -5.99 23.26
CA LYS A 485 -14.50 -6.31 23.89
C LYS A 485 -14.32 -6.75 25.34
N HIS A 486 -13.41 -7.70 25.60
CA HIS A 486 -13.16 -8.15 26.97
C HIS A 486 -12.65 -7.02 27.88
N HIS A 487 -11.77 -6.15 27.35
CA HIS A 487 -11.29 -4.97 28.06
C HIS A 487 -12.43 -4.00 28.40
N ALA A 488 -13.30 -3.72 27.43
CA ALA A 488 -14.47 -2.88 27.63
C ALA A 488 -15.45 -3.47 28.65
N GLU A 489 -15.75 -4.76 28.57
CA GLU A 489 -16.64 -5.47 29.53
C GLU A 489 -16.07 -5.47 30.96
N THR A 490 -14.74 -5.50 31.10
CA THR A 490 -14.07 -5.44 32.40
C THR A 490 -14.18 -4.06 33.04
N LEU A 491 -14.04 -2.99 32.25
CA LEU A 491 -14.14 -1.61 32.73
C LEU A 491 -15.60 -1.14 32.88
N PHE A 492 -16.50 -1.67 32.06
CA PHE A 492 -17.90 -1.24 31.95
C PHE A 492 -18.87 -2.42 32.02
N PRO A 493 -18.95 -3.12 33.17
CA PRO A 493 -19.78 -4.31 33.30
C PRO A 493 -21.26 -3.96 33.07
N ASN A 494 -21.90 -4.66 32.13
CA ASN A 494 -23.30 -4.49 31.72
C ASN A 494 -23.63 -3.15 31.02
N THR A 495 -22.65 -2.33 30.68
CA THR A 495 -22.87 -1.12 29.89
C THR A 495 -22.60 -1.41 28.42
N THR A 496 -23.58 -1.13 27.55
CA THR A 496 -23.41 -1.23 26.10
C THR A 496 -22.86 0.06 25.50
N PHE A 497 -22.30 -0.01 24.30
CA PHE A 497 -21.88 1.18 23.53
C PHE A 497 -23.00 2.22 23.42
N GLN A 498 -24.22 1.78 23.13
CA GLN A 498 -25.40 2.65 23.03
C GLN A 498 -25.79 3.30 24.35
N GLN A 499 -25.66 2.59 25.47
CA GLN A 499 -25.95 3.15 26.78
C GLN A 499 -24.93 4.22 27.18
N ALA A 500 -23.63 3.99 26.89
CA ALA A 500 -22.57 4.94 27.23
C ALA A 500 -22.59 6.19 26.34
N THR A 501 -22.81 6.01 25.04
CA THR A 501 -22.62 7.07 24.03
C THR A 501 -23.93 7.68 23.51
N GLY A 502 -25.06 7.00 23.73
CA GLY A 502 -26.33 7.34 23.09
C GLY A 502 -26.41 6.97 21.60
N LEU A 503 -25.36 6.35 21.04
CA LEU A 503 -25.28 5.96 19.63
C LEU A 503 -25.58 4.46 19.49
N ALA A 504 -26.53 4.10 18.63
CA ALA A 504 -26.88 2.68 18.41
C ALA A 504 -25.70 1.84 17.90
N ASN A 505 -24.85 2.44 17.06
CA ASN A 505 -23.61 1.90 16.56
C ASN A 505 -22.74 3.06 16.09
N LEU A 506 -21.50 2.73 15.72
CA LEU A 506 -20.70 3.64 14.95
C LEU A 506 -21.25 3.68 13.51
N GLN A 507 -21.95 4.76 13.17
CA GLN A 507 -22.48 5.00 11.82
C GLN A 507 -21.36 5.33 10.81
N PHE A 508 -20.33 4.50 10.76
CA PHE A 508 -19.26 4.62 9.78
C PHE A 508 -19.83 4.29 8.43
N ARG A 509 -19.81 5.29 7.52
CA ARG A 509 -20.14 5.15 6.10
C ARG A 509 -21.10 3.99 5.84
N THR A 510 -22.23 3.99 6.55
CA THR A 510 -23.21 2.95 6.30
C THR A 510 -23.64 3.17 4.87
N ILE A 511 -23.91 2.09 4.14
CA ILE A 511 -24.49 2.20 2.80
C ILE A 511 -25.72 3.12 2.85
N ASP A 512 -26.43 3.17 3.97
CA ASP A 512 -27.53 4.09 4.26
C ASP A 512 -27.11 5.56 4.26
N ARG A 513 -26.03 5.93 4.96
CA ARG A 513 -25.47 7.28 4.96
C ARG A 513 -24.97 7.66 3.57
N GLU A 514 -24.29 6.75 2.87
CA GLU A 514 -23.80 6.98 1.51
C GLU A 514 -24.97 7.17 0.52
N ILE A 515 -26.00 6.33 0.60
CA ILE A 515 -27.25 6.47 -0.17
C ILE A 515 -27.91 7.81 0.15
N ALA A 516 -28.02 8.20 1.42
CA ALA A 516 -28.65 9.47 1.81
C ALA A 516 -27.86 10.68 1.28
N GLN A 517 -26.53 10.64 1.34
CA GLN A 517 -25.67 11.68 0.75
C GLN A 517 -25.78 11.71 -0.78
N ALA A 518 -25.83 10.54 -1.43
CA ALA A 518 -26.02 10.43 -2.87
C ALA A 518 -27.39 10.97 -3.31
N VAL A 519 -28.46 10.71 -2.55
CA VAL A 519 -29.79 11.29 -2.78
C VAL A 519 -29.73 12.81 -2.72
N LYS A 520 -29.19 13.38 -1.63
CA LYS A 520 -29.04 14.84 -1.51
C LYS A 520 -28.22 15.45 -2.65
N ALA A 521 -27.17 14.76 -3.10
CA ALA A 521 -26.32 15.22 -4.19
C ALA A 521 -27.03 15.14 -5.56
N VAL A 522 -27.86 14.11 -5.78
CA VAL A 522 -28.73 13.99 -6.97
C VAL A 522 -29.75 15.11 -7.02
N ASP A 523 -30.44 15.37 -5.91
CA ASP A 523 -31.46 16.42 -5.82
C ASP A 523 -30.83 17.80 -6.07
N TRP A 524 -29.69 18.08 -5.44
CA TRP A 524 -28.94 19.32 -5.67
C TRP A 524 -28.50 19.46 -7.14
N ALA A 525 -27.98 18.39 -7.77
CA ALA A 525 -27.58 18.45 -9.17
C ALA A 525 -28.76 18.75 -10.10
N ALA A 526 -29.95 18.19 -9.81
CA ALA A 526 -31.17 18.49 -10.55
C ALA A 526 -31.61 19.95 -10.38
N GLU A 527 -31.58 20.49 -9.15
CA GLU A 527 -31.85 21.90 -8.88
C GLU A 527 -30.87 22.83 -9.61
N GLN A 528 -29.57 22.48 -9.65
CA GLN A 528 -28.58 23.26 -10.40
C GLN A 528 -28.85 23.21 -11.91
N MET A 529 -29.24 22.05 -12.46
CA MET A 529 -29.58 21.94 -13.87
C MET A 529 -30.78 22.84 -14.22
N GLU A 530 -31.82 22.86 -13.39
CA GLU A 530 -32.98 23.73 -13.58
C GLU A 530 -32.60 25.21 -13.45
N ALA A 531 -31.80 25.57 -12.43
CA ALA A 531 -31.32 26.93 -12.23
C ALA A 531 -30.44 27.41 -13.40
N HIS A 532 -29.57 26.54 -13.94
CA HIS A 532 -28.73 26.82 -15.10
C HIS A 532 -29.57 27.04 -16.36
N SER A 533 -30.55 26.17 -16.61
CA SER A 533 -31.50 26.32 -17.73
C SER A 533 -32.28 27.62 -17.61
N SER A 534 -32.82 27.92 -16.43
CA SER A 534 -33.59 29.14 -16.18
C SER A 534 -32.74 30.41 -16.34
N TRP A 535 -31.51 30.41 -15.82
CA TRP A 535 -30.58 31.53 -16.00
C TRP A 535 -30.24 31.73 -17.48
N HIS A 536 -29.96 30.65 -18.22
CA HIS A 536 -29.70 30.74 -19.65
C HIS A 536 -30.91 31.28 -20.43
N GLU A 537 -32.13 30.82 -20.12
CA GLU A 537 -33.35 31.29 -20.80
C GLU A 537 -33.66 32.78 -20.53
N ASN A 538 -33.43 33.23 -19.29
CA ASN A 538 -33.80 34.57 -18.85
C ASN A 538 -32.74 35.64 -19.14
N GLU A 539 -31.46 35.27 -19.04
CA GLU A 539 -30.36 36.23 -19.12
C GLU A 539 -29.70 36.26 -20.50
N THR A 540 -29.77 35.18 -21.30
CA THR A 540 -29.12 35.19 -22.63
C THR A 540 -29.81 36.18 -23.57
N PRO A 541 -29.07 37.13 -24.19
CA PRO A 541 -29.63 38.09 -25.14
C PRO A 541 -30.42 37.40 -26.27
N GLN A 542 -31.60 37.93 -26.59
CA GLN A 542 -32.46 37.42 -27.66
C GLN A 542 -32.52 38.37 -28.86
N GLY A 543 -32.73 37.83 -30.06
CA GLY A 543 -32.93 38.63 -31.29
C GLY A 543 -31.69 39.43 -31.72
N ASP A 544 -31.91 40.68 -32.14
CA ASP A 544 -30.90 41.57 -32.74
C ASP A 544 -29.71 41.85 -31.81
N GLU A 545 -29.89 41.80 -30.49
CA GLU A 545 -28.79 41.93 -29.51
C GLU A 545 -27.80 40.77 -29.61
N ARG A 546 -28.30 39.55 -29.86
CA ARG A 546 -27.44 38.36 -30.03
C ARG A 546 -26.59 38.44 -31.31
N GLU A 547 -27.16 39.01 -32.37
CA GLU A 547 -26.48 39.19 -33.65
C GLU A 547 -25.45 40.35 -33.58
N ALA A 548 -25.76 41.41 -32.83
CA ALA A 548 -24.86 42.53 -32.57
C ALA A 548 -23.62 42.16 -31.73
N LEU A 549 -23.71 41.11 -30.90
CA LEU A 549 -22.63 40.63 -30.05
C LEU A 549 -21.61 39.72 -30.76
N GLY A 550 -21.70 39.53 -32.07
CA GLY A 550 -20.70 38.78 -32.84
C GLY A 550 -20.67 37.27 -32.55
N GLY A 551 -21.77 36.74 -32.01
CA GLY A 551 -21.95 35.33 -31.68
C GLY A 551 -21.32 34.95 -30.35
N LEU A 552 -22.17 34.77 -29.33
CA LEU A 552 -21.88 34.24 -27.98
C LEU A 552 -21.33 32.80 -27.96
N GLY A 553 -20.67 32.33 -29.02
CA GLY A 553 -20.31 30.92 -29.22
C GLY A 553 -19.43 30.35 -28.11
N VAL A 554 -18.50 31.14 -27.57
CA VAL A 554 -17.62 30.72 -26.47
C VAL A 554 -18.41 30.54 -25.16
N PHE A 555 -19.35 31.44 -24.88
CA PHE A 555 -20.22 31.37 -23.72
C PHE A 555 -21.19 30.17 -23.81
N GLU A 556 -21.88 30.00 -24.95
CA GLU A 556 -22.81 28.88 -25.18
C GLU A 556 -22.09 27.52 -25.09
N GLU A 557 -20.85 27.44 -25.60
CA GLU A 557 -20.02 26.25 -25.44
C GLU A 557 -19.66 25.98 -23.98
N SER A 558 -19.40 27.02 -23.18
CA SER A 558 -19.15 26.90 -21.74
C SER A 558 -20.37 26.34 -21.01
N VAL A 559 -21.56 26.91 -21.24
CA VAL A 559 -22.82 26.44 -20.63
C VAL A 559 -23.10 24.98 -21.00
N ARG A 560 -22.97 24.63 -22.29
CA ARG A 560 -23.18 23.27 -22.78
C ARG A 560 -22.22 22.27 -22.13
N ARG A 561 -20.95 22.63 -21.97
CA ARG A 561 -19.92 21.79 -21.34
C ARG A 561 -20.28 21.51 -19.88
N ASP A 562 -20.66 22.55 -19.15
CA ASP A 562 -21.01 22.49 -17.73
C ASP A 562 -22.28 21.68 -17.49
N MET A 563 -23.33 21.92 -18.29
CA MET A 563 -24.57 21.12 -18.24
C MET A 563 -24.30 19.65 -18.55
N GLY A 564 -23.45 19.36 -19.54
CA GLY A 564 -23.03 17.99 -19.84
C GLY A 564 -22.28 17.32 -18.68
N ALA A 565 -21.48 18.07 -17.93
CA ALA A 565 -20.79 17.56 -16.75
C ALA A 565 -21.77 17.22 -15.61
N LEU A 566 -22.73 18.11 -15.33
CA LEU A 566 -23.77 17.89 -14.31
C LEU A 566 -24.64 16.67 -14.64
N ILE A 567 -25.06 16.50 -15.89
CA ILE A 567 -25.85 15.34 -16.32
C ILE A 567 -25.10 14.03 -16.05
N ARG A 568 -23.80 13.97 -16.39
CA ARG A 568 -22.96 12.80 -16.13
C ARG A 568 -22.80 12.53 -14.63
N GLN A 569 -22.58 13.58 -13.84
CA GLN A 569 -22.47 13.47 -12.39
C GLN A 569 -23.78 12.95 -11.77
N HIS A 570 -24.93 13.52 -12.15
CA HIS A 570 -26.25 13.09 -11.71
C HIS A 570 -26.50 11.62 -12.04
N ALA A 571 -26.22 11.20 -13.29
CA ALA A 571 -26.36 9.80 -13.69
C ALA A 571 -25.46 8.86 -12.87
N GLY A 572 -24.20 9.25 -12.61
CA GLY A 572 -23.27 8.48 -11.79
C GLY A 572 -23.73 8.34 -10.34
N LEU A 573 -24.21 9.42 -9.72
CA LEU A 573 -24.74 9.43 -8.35
C LEU A 573 -26.03 8.59 -8.24
N LYS A 574 -26.92 8.69 -9.23
CA LYS A 574 -28.14 7.87 -9.31
C LYS A 574 -27.78 6.39 -9.38
N ALA A 575 -26.86 6.01 -10.27
CA ALA A 575 -26.40 4.64 -10.39
C ALA A 575 -25.74 4.13 -9.09
N HIS A 576 -24.96 4.97 -8.39
CA HIS A 576 -24.39 4.62 -7.09
C HIS A 576 -25.47 4.38 -6.02
N ARG A 577 -26.45 5.30 -5.91
CA ARG A 577 -27.62 5.14 -5.03
C ARG A 577 -28.38 3.85 -5.30
N ASP A 578 -28.65 3.55 -6.57
CA ASP A 578 -29.44 2.39 -6.97
C ASP A 578 -28.67 1.08 -6.69
N ARG A 579 -27.34 1.05 -6.89
CA ARG A 579 -26.48 -0.07 -6.46
C ARG A 579 -26.51 -0.27 -4.95
N GLY A 580 -26.46 0.81 -4.17
CA GLY A 580 -26.55 0.74 -2.71
C GLY A 580 -27.89 0.14 -2.24
N ARG A 581 -29.00 0.55 -2.86
CA ARG A 581 -30.33 -0.02 -2.56
C ARG A 581 -30.41 -1.50 -2.91
N LYS A 582 -29.99 -1.87 -4.13
CA LYS A 582 -29.96 -3.27 -4.57
C LYS A 582 -29.09 -4.13 -3.63
N TRP A 583 -27.92 -3.63 -3.25
CA TRP A 583 -27.07 -4.34 -2.29
C TRP A 583 -27.79 -4.56 -0.96
N ARG A 584 -28.50 -3.55 -0.45
CA ARG A 584 -29.31 -3.67 0.77
C ARG A 584 -30.42 -4.70 0.62
N GLU A 585 -31.13 -4.73 -0.51
CA GLU A 585 -32.17 -5.72 -0.78
C GLU A 585 -31.60 -7.15 -0.80
N GLU A 586 -30.43 -7.33 -1.40
CA GLU A 586 -29.77 -8.63 -1.53
C GLU A 586 -29.12 -9.12 -0.22
N HIS A 587 -28.66 -8.21 0.64
CA HIS A 587 -27.78 -8.56 1.79
C HIS A 587 -28.30 -8.07 3.15
N GLY A 588 -29.29 -7.17 3.19
CA GLY A 588 -29.75 -6.45 4.38
C GLY A 588 -30.91 -7.11 5.15
N GLY A 589 -31.46 -8.23 4.68
CA GLY A 589 -32.59 -8.92 5.32
C GLY A 589 -32.28 -9.68 6.61
N GLY A 590 -31.15 -9.40 7.29
CA GLY A 590 -30.68 -10.14 8.46
C GLY A 590 -30.71 -9.39 9.81
N ILE A 591 -31.09 -8.10 9.82
CA ILE A 591 -31.18 -7.31 11.05
C ILE A 591 -32.59 -6.73 11.16
N GLU A 592 -33.59 -7.60 11.20
CA GLU A 592 -34.91 -7.20 11.73
C GLU A 592 -34.81 -7.13 13.25
N GLY A 593 -34.49 -5.93 13.74
CA GLY A 593 -35.06 -5.49 15.00
C GLY A 593 -36.56 -5.31 14.78
N GLU A 594 -37.36 -6.08 15.53
CA GLU A 594 -38.82 -6.12 15.44
C GLU A 594 -39.45 -4.71 15.42
N GLY A 595 -40.28 -4.47 14.40
CA GLY A 595 -41.53 -3.73 14.55
C GLY A 595 -41.53 -2.26 14.15
N VAL A 596 -41.70 -1.98 12.86
CA VAL A 596 -42.71 -1.01 12.37
C VAL A 596 -43.18 -1.46 10.98
N GLU A 597 -44.38 -2.02 10.90
CA GLU A 597 -45.05 -2.32 9.62
C GLU A 597 -45.51 -1.04 8.93
N GLY A 598 -45.22 -0.93 7.64
CA GLY A 598 -45.74 0.10 6.74
C GLY A 598 -45.50 -0.29 5.29
N GLU A 599 -46.47 -0.95 4.67
CA GLU A 599 -46.46 -1.38 3.26
C GLU A 599 -46.37 -0.20 2.28
N VAL A 600 -45.50 -0.32 1.27
CA VAL A 600 -45.57 0.47 0.02
C VAL A 600 -45.35 -0.48 -1.16
N PRO A 601 -46.17 -0.43 -2.24
CA PRO A 601 -46.09 -1.41 -3.32
C PRO A 601 -45.00 -1.08 -4.34
N SER A 602 -44.30 -2.14 -4.77
CA SER A 602 -43.26 -2.16 -5.81
C SER A 602 -43.86 -2.12 -7.22
N GLY A 603 -43.34 -1.24 -8.07
CA GLY A 603 -43.53 -1.25 -9.53
C GLY A 603 -42.25 -1.68 -10.25
N GLU A 604 -42.39 -2.59 -11.21
CA GLU A 604 -41.33 -3.18 -12.04
C GLU A 604 -40.66 -2.16 -12.98
N VAL A 605 -39.33 -2.24 -13.13
CA VAL A 605 -38.62 -1.71 -14.32
C VAL A 605 -37.46 -2.66 -14.68
N GLU A 606 -37.56 -3.26 -15.86
CA GLU A 606 -36.49 -3.92 -16.60
C GLU A 606 -35.63 -2.90 -17.38
N GLY A 607 -34.33 -3.18 -17.50
CA GLY A 607 -33.43 -2.53 -18.46
C GLY A 607 -32.04 -2.21 -17.91
N SER A 608 -31.07 -3.11 -18.10
CA SER A 608 -29.66 -2.91 -17.76
C SER A 608 -28.82 -2.66 -19.03
N GLU A 609 -28.15 -1.50 -19.11
CA GLU A 609 -27.02 -1.28 -20.00
C GLU A 609 -25.75 -0.98 -19.18
N GLU A 610 -24.64 -1.58 -19.59
CA GLU A 610 -23.31 -1.42 -19.03
C GLU A 610 -22.75 -0.02 -19.30
N VAL A 611 -22.29 0.68 -18.26
CA VAL A 611 -21.39 1.82 -18.41
C VAL A 611 -20.27 1.74 -17.37
N GLY A 612 -19.04 1.78 -17.89
CA GLY A 612 -17.77 1.62 -17.18
C GLY A 612 -17.46 2.72 -16.17
N GLY A 613 -16.63 2.34 -15.19
CA GLY A 613 -16.29 3.14 -14.02
C GLY A 613 -15.47 4.40 -14.33
N ALA A 614 -15.87 5.50 -13.68
CA ALA A 614 -15.05 6.68 -13.47
C ALA A 614 -14.92 6.89 -11.96
N GLY A 615 -13.68 6.96 -11.48
CA GLY A 615 -13.36 7.36 -10.10
C GLY A 615 -13.70 8.82 -9.86
N LEU A 616 -14.21 9.12 -8.67
CA LEU A 616 -14.58 10.46 -8.22
C LEU A 616 -13.54 11.01 -7.25
N VAL A 617 -13.27 12.32 -7.42
CA VAL A 617 -12.55 13.21 -6.50
C VAL A 617 -13.48 13.69 -5.41
#